data_AF-A0A9W8G3G5-F1
#
_entry.id   AF-A0A9W8G3G5-F1
#
_cell.length_a   1.000
_cell.length_b   1.000
_cell.length_c   1.000
_cell.angle_alpha   90.00
_cell.angle_beta   90.00
_cell.angle_gamma   90.00
#
_symmetry.space_group_name_H-M   'P 1'
#
loop_
_entity.id
_entity.type
_entity.pdbx_description
1 polymer ?
#
loop_
_entity_poly.entity_id
_entity_poly.type
_entity_poly.pdbx_seq_one_letter_code
_entity_poly.pdbx_strand_id
1 'polypeptide(L)'
;MDSSQTSPICQITITIRVIKSFEYRTSKNIILKIDPSLTTVGELKDICQKHIDEESKFKPFRMVKYDTLKIYTQAFGHKSQDLIINKEDKEFLNNENDMLDFVGVKNETELSFFNRDAYDQYVEDPKIL
;
A
#
# COMPACT_ATOMS: atom_id res chain seq x y z
N MET A 1 -25.16 -31.71 14.43
CA MET A 1 -25.72 -30.34 14.44
C MET A 1 -24.58 -29.43 14.06
N ASP A 2 -24.46 -29.18 12.76
CA ASP A 2 -23.49 -28.23 12.22
C ASP A 2 -24.14 -26.86 12.26
N SER A 3 -23.56 -25.95 13.02
CA SER A 3 -23.91 -24.55 13.04
C SER A 3 -22.59 -23.79 13.09
N SER A 4 -21.86 -23.92 11.98
CA SER A 4 -20.73 -23.08 11.62
C SER A 4 -21.20 -21.63 11.67
N GLN A 5 -20.92 -20.97 12.80
CA GLN A 5 -21.07 -19.54 12.94
C GLN A 5 -20.09 -18.88 11.97
N THR A 6 -20.56 -18.51 10.80
CA THR A 6 -19.84 -17.58 9.93
C THR A 6 -19.83 -16.23 10.65
N SER A 7 -18.70 -15.89 11.26
CA SER A 7 -18.43 -14.52 11.69
C SER A 7 -18.75 -13.56 10.53
N PRO A 8 -19.32 -12.37 10.80
CA PRO A 8 -19.58 -11.41 9.74
C PRO A 8 -18.25 -11.09 9.03
N ILE A 9 -18.24 -11.27 7.70
CA ILE A 9 -17.07 -11.00 6.86
C ILE A 9 -16.80 -9.48 6.94
N CYS A 10 -15.78 -9.06 7.69
CA CYS A 10 -15.39 -7.66 7.82
C CYS A 10 -14.44 -7.27 6.68
N GLN A 11 -14.89 -7.49 5.44
CA GLN A 11 -14.10 -7.11 4.27
C GLN A 11 -14.17 -5.61 4.05
N ILE A 12 -13.00 -4.98 3.98
CA ILE A 12 -12.83 -3.59 3.59
C ILE A 12 -12.28 -3.50 2.18
N THR A 13 -12.56 -2.39 1.49
CA THR A 13 -11.94 -2.07 0.20
C THR A 13 -10.80 -1.09 0.43
N ILE A 14 -9.61 -1.41 -0.09
CA ILE A 14 -8.44 -0.54 -0.03
C ILE A 14 -7.85 -0.33 -1.43
N THR A 15 -7.12 0.77 -1.59
CA THR A 15 -6.37 1.08 -2.81
C THR A 15 -4.87 1.01 -2.53
N ILE A 16 -4.15 0.23 -3.33
CA ILE A 16 -2.68 0.19 -3.30
C ILE A 16 -2.16 0.96 -4.51
N ARG A 17 -1.53 2.10 -4.26
CA ARG A 17 -0.80 2.93 -5.24
C ARG A 17 0.60 2.35 -5.40
N VAL A 18 0.79 1.51 -6.41
CA VAL A 18 2.12 0.96 -6.73
C VAL A 18 2.93 2.04 -7.43
N ILE A 19 3.95 2.57 -6.76
CA ILE A 19 4.80 3.65 -7.31
C ILE A 19 6.02 3.01 -7.95
N LYS A 20 6.11 3.10 -9.28
CA LYS A 20 7.25 2.61 -10.05
C LYS A 20 8.44 3.58 -9.97
N SER A 21 8.18 4.87 -9.99
CA SER A 21 9.23 5.91 -9.98
C SER A 21 8.71 7.19 -9.35
N PHE A 22 9.46 7.70 -8.38
CA PHE A 22 9.23 9.01 -7.78
C PHE A 22 9.63 10.15 -8.74
N GLU A 23 10.81 10.06 -9.36
CA GLU A 23 11.33 11.04 -10.34
C GLU A 23 10.32 11.32 -11.47
N TYR A 24 9.81 10.26 -12.10
CA TYR A 24 8.87 10.35 -13.22
C TYR A 24 7.40 10.30 -12.78
N ARG A 25 7.13 10.38 -11.46
CA ARG A 25 5.77 10.46 -10.94
C ARG A 25 4.84 9.34 -11.44
N THR A 26 5.39 8.13 -11.62
CA THR A 26 4.71 7.02 -12.29
C THR A 26 4.15 6.04 -11.26
N SER A 27 2.82 5.92 -11.19
CA SER A 27 2.14 4.96 -10.31
C SER A 27 0.95 4.28 -10.99
N LYS A 28 0.49 3.17 -10.39
CA LYS A 28 -0.72 2.47 -10.82
C LYS A 28 -1.43 1.81 -9.64
N ASN A 29 -2.76 1.81 -9.68
CA ASN A 29 -3.57 1.34 -8.57
C ASN A 29 -3.94 -0.14 -8.69
N ILE A 30 -3.89 -0.85 -7.57
CA ILE A 30 -4.52 -2.13 -7.31
C ILE A 30 -5.66 -1.88 -6.33
N ILE A 31 -6.84 -2.44 -6.60
CA ILE A 31 -7.99 -2.37 -5.67
C ILE A 31 -8.16 -3.75 -5.05
N LEU A 32 -8.12 -3.84 -3.72
CA LEU A 32 -8.20 -5.09 -2.99
C LEU A 32 -9.38 -5.08 -2.02
N LYS A 33 -9.99 -6.25 -1.85
CA LYS A 33 -10.91 -6.56 -0.76
C LYS A 33 -10.23 -7.52 0.20
N ILE A 34 -10.08 -7.11 1.45
CA ILE A 34 -9.32 -7.85 2.47
C ILE A 34 -10.04 -7.80 3.81
N ASP A 35 -9.78 -8.77 4.67
CA ASP A 35 -10.14 -8.69 6.09
C ASP A 35 -8.91 -8.19 6.87
N PRO A 36 -8.94 -6.97 7.42
CA PRO A 36 -7.78 -6.36 8.05
C PRO A 36 -7.41 -7.01 9.39
N SER A 37 -8.32 -7.77 10.00
CA SER A 37 -8.08 -8.50 11.26
C SER A 37 -7.42 -9.87 11.06
N LEU A 38 -7.37 -10.34 9.81
CA LEU A 38 -6.82 -11.65 9.43
C LEU A 38 -5.67 -11.55 8.43
N THR A 39 -5.29 -10.34 8.04
CA THR A 39 -4.23 -10.10 7.07
C THR A 39 -3.15 -9.27 7.75
N THR A 40 -1.92 -9.73 7.66
CA THR A 40 -0.73 -9.02 8.14
C THR A 40 -0.18 -8.05 7.09
N VAL A 41 0.69 -7.15 7.50
CA VAL A 41 1.43 -6.26 6.59
C VAL A 41 2.25 -7.04 5.56
N GLY A 42 2.93 -8.12 5.98
CA GLY A 42 3.72 -8.98 5.09
C GLY A 42 2.85 -9.66 4.03
N GLU A 43 1.74 -10.26 4.45
CA GLU A 43 0.79 -10.91 3.52
C GLU A 43 0.20 -9.90 2.51
N LEU A 44 -0.05 -8.65 2.94
CA LEU A 44 -0.49 -7.60 2.01
C LEU A 44 0.57 -7.32 0.93
N LYS A 45 1.86 -7.26 1.30
CA LYS A 45 2.95 -7.09 0.31
C LYS A 45 2.98 -8.26 -0.67
N ASP A 46 2.86 -9.49 -0.19
CA ASP A 46 2.85 -10.70 -1.03
C ASP A 46 1.67 -10.70 -2.01
N ILE A 47 0.47 -10.34 -1.53
CA ILE A 47 -0.72 -10.19 -2.39
C ILE A 47 -0.46 -9.14 -3.48
N CYS A 48 0.13 -8.00 -3.13
CA CYS A 48 0.44 -6.94 -4.09
C CYS A 48 1.48 -7.41 -5.12
N GLN A 49 2.56 -8.04 -4.66
CA GLN A 49 3.63 -8.53 -5.52
C GLN A 49 3.11 -9.58 -6.51
N LYS A 50 2.33 -10.54 -6.03
CA LYS A 50 1.65 -11.53 -6.88
C LYS A 50 0.79 -10.87 -7.96
N HIS A 51 0.01 -9.86 -7.59
CA HIS A 51 -0.84 -9.12 -8.52
C HIS A 51 -0.03 -8.40 -9.61
N ILE A 52 1.11 -7.79 -9.26
CA ILE A 52 2.03 -7.13 -10.20
C ILE A 52 2.62 -8.14 -11.20
N ASP A 53 2.95 -9.34 -10.74
CA ASP A 53 3.58 -10.38 -11.55
C ASP A 53 2.59 -11.08 -12.48
N GLU A 54 1.35 -11.30 -12.03
CA GLU A 54 0.32 -11.99 -12.82
C GLU A 54 -0.33 -11.07 -13.85
N GLU A 55 -0.67 -9.83 -13.49
CA GLU A 55 -1.48 -8.98 -14.35
C GLU A 55 -0.66 -8.33 -15.47
N SER A 56 -1.07 -8.54 -16.72
CA SER A 56 -0.36 -8.05 -17.91
C SER A 56 -0.18 -6.53 -17.92
N LYS A 57 -1.14 -5.78 -17.37
CA LYS A 57 -1.12 -4.31 -17.28
C LYS A 57 -0.05 -3.79 -16.31
N PHE A 58 0.54 -4.66 -15.48
CA PHE A 58 1.65 -4.34 -14.57
C PHE A 58 3.01 -4.78 -15.11
N LYS A 59 3.12 -5.30 -16.34
CA LYS A 59 4.41 -5.62 -16.98
C LYS A 59 5.51 -4.55 -16.80
N PRO A 60 5.23 -3.23 -16.95
CA PRO A 60 6.25 -2.20 -16.74
C PRO A 60 6.72 -2.03 -15.29
N PHE A 61 6.01 -2.61 -14.31
CA PHE A 61 6.24 -2.44 -12.87
C PHE A 61 7.10 -3.58 -12.29
N ARG A 62 7.17 -4.73 -12.95
CA ARG A 62 7.81 -5.97 -12.43
C ARG A 62 9.33 -5.89 -12.19
N MET A 63 10.00 -4.89 -12.73
CA MET A 63 11.45 -4.73 -12.56
C MET A 63 11.83 -3.96 -11.28
N VAL A 64 10.85 -3.42 -10.56
CA VAL A 64 11.08 -2.67 -9.33
C VAL A 64 11.00 -3.62 -8.13
N LYS A 65 11.94 -3.48 -7.19
CA LYS A 65 11.88 -4.17 -5.90
C LYS A 65 10.97 -3.38 -4.95
N TYR A 66 9.75 -3.86 -4.76
CA TYR A 66 8.81 -3.27 -3.81
C TYR A 66 9.00 -3.88 -2.41
N ASP A 67 9.22 -3.04 -1.41
CA ASP A 67 9.49 -3.50 -0.03
C ASP A 67 8.82 -2.65 1.04
N THR A 68 8.27 -1.48 0.67
CA THR A 68 7.76 -0.50 1.63
C THR A 68 6.31 -0.17 1.38
N LEU A 69 5.49 -0.31 2.43
CA LEU A 69 4.12 0.19 2.49
C LEU A 69 4.05 1.42 3.38
N LYS A 70 3.32 2.42 2.91
CA LYS A 70 3.02 3.64 3.66
C LYS A 70 1.56 4.02 3.43
N ILE A 71 0.81 4.37 4.48
CA ILE A 71 -0.51 4.97 4.26
C ILE A 71 -0.29 6.33 3.56
N TYR A 72 -1.09 6.60 2.53
CA TYR A 72 -1.02 7.84 1.76
C TYR A 72 -2.17 8.75 2.14
N THR A 73 -3.38 8.20 2.21
CA THR A 73 -4.55 8.88 2.75
C THR A 73 -5.45 7.89 3.47
N GLN A 74 -6.15 8.41 4.47
CA GLN A 74 -7.25 7.73 5.15
C GLN A 74 -8.57 8.32 4.64
N ALA A 75 -9.65 7.52 4.66
CA ALA A 75 -10.99 8.05 4.44
C ALA A 75 -11.24 9.26 5.34
N PHE A 76 -11.70 10.36 4.75
CA PHE A 76 -11.93 11.67 5.40
C PHE A 76 -10.69 12.42 5.91
N GLY A 77 -9.48 12.01 5.53
CA GLY A 77 -8.24 12.74 5.82
C GLY A 77 -7.99 13.95 4.91
N HIS A 78 -7.16 14.89 5.37
CA HIS A 78 -6.69 16.01 4.55
C HIS A 78 -5.88 15.49 3.35
N LYS A 79 -6.21 15.99 2.15
CA LYS A 79 -5.44 15.67 0.94
C LYS A 79 -4.09 16.38 0.99
N SER A 80 -3.00 15.61 0.87
CA SER A 80 -1.65 16.15 0.64
C SER A 80 -1.60 16.95 -0.67
N GLN A 81 -0.78 18.00 -0.72
CA GLN A 81 -0.51 18.75 -1.95
C GLN A 81 0.45 18.00 -2.89
N ASP A 82 1.24 17.05 -2.38
CA ASP A 82 2.14 16.22 -3.18
C ASP A 82 1.38 15.04 -3.79
N LEU A 83 1.29 15.01 -5.12
CA LEU A 83 0.53 14.03 -5.90
C LEU A 83 1.16 12.64 -5.91
N ILE A 84 2.42 12.48 -5.48
CA ILE A 84 3.13 11.20 -5.56
C ILE A 84 3.23 10.53 -4.21
N ILE A 85 3.71 11.21 -3.17
CA ILE A 85 3.74 10.65 -1.83
C ILE A 85 3.71 11.76 -0.78
N ASN A 86 3.04 11.53 0.35
CA ASN A 86 3.20 12.40 1.50
C ASN A 86 4.60 12.19 2.08
N LYS A 87 5.41 13.26 2.21
CA LYS A 87 6.77 13.19 2.75
C LYS A 87 6.84 13.15 4.28
N GLU A 88 5.73 13.33 5.00
CA GLU A 88 5.71 13.21 6.46
C GLU A 88 6.12 11.80 6.90
N ASP A 89 7.05 11.66 7.85
CA ASP A 89 7.60 10.37 8.30
C ASP A 89 6.64 9.50 9.11
N LYS A 90 5.40 9.95 9.26
CA LYS A 90 4.36 9.18 9.91
C LYS A 90 3.81 8.19 8.88
N GLU A 91 3.21 7.10 9.36
CA GLU A 91 2.41 6.19 8.53
C GLU A 91 3.13 5.08 7.74
N PHE A 92 4.41 4.80 8.01
CA PHE A 92 5.08 3.60 7.49
C PHE A 92 4.64 2.32 8.21
N LEU A 93 4.38 1.25 7.44
CA LEU A 93 4.00 -0.07 7.95
C LEU A 93 5.27 -0.95 8.03
N ASN A 94 6.05 -0.75 9.09
CA ASN A 94 7.41 -1.32 9.21
C ASN A 94 7.46 -2.77 9.70
N ASN A 95 6.51 -3.20 10.55
CA ASN A 95 6.49 -4.57 11.08
C ASN A 95 5.58 -5.44 10.22
N GLU A 96 6.16 -6.44 9.55
CA GLU A 96 5.43 -7.33 8.65
C GLU A 96 4.45 -8.25 9.37
N ASN A 97 4.63 -8.48 10.67
CA ASN A 97 3.77 -9.34 11.48
C ASN A 97 2.55 -8.60 12.06
N ASP A 98 2.50 -7.27 11.96
CA ASP A 98 1.36 -6.52 12.47
C ASP A 98 0.12 -6.78 11.61
N MET A 99 -1.03 -6.92 12.26
CA MET A 99 -2.33 -6.97 11.58
C MET A 99 -2.67 -5.61 10.98
N LEU A 100 -3.34 -5.61 9.83
CA LEU A 100 -3.67 -4.39 9.11
C LEU A 100 -4.60 -3.46 9.90
N ASP A 101 -5.53 -4.00 10.68
CA ASP A 101 -6.39 -3.22 11.56
C ASP A 101 -5.62 -2.50 12.67
N PHE A 102 -4.60 -3.16 13.24
CA PHE A 102 -3.73 -2.63 14.29
C PHE A 102 -2.89 -1.44 13.79
N VAL A 103 -2.40 -1.51 12.55
CA VAL A 103 -1.64 -0.41 11.92
C VAL A 103 -2.55 0.64 11.26
N GLY A 104 -3.85 0.60 11.54
CA GLY A 104 -4.80 1.64 11.16
C GLY A 104 -5.32 1.55 9.73
N VAL A 105 -5.14 0.43 9.02
CA VAL A 105 -5.77 0.20 7.72
C VAL A 105 -7.26 -0.07 7.92
N LYS A 106 -8.07 0.82 7.36
CA LYS A 106 -9.53 0.77 7.41
C LYS A 106 -10.12 0.89 6.00
N ASN A 107 -11.45 0.77 5.90
CA ASN A 107 -12.13 0.94 4.62
C ASN A 107 -11.76 2.26 3.93
N GLU A 108 -11.53 2.18 2.62
CA GLU A 108 -11.11 3.27 1.73
C GLU A 108 -9.71 3.84 2.05
N THR A 109 -8.89 3.14 2.82
CA THR A 109 -7.47 3.52 2.97
C THR A 109 -6.75 3.40 1.63
N GLU A 110 -5.96 4.43 1.29
CA GLU A 110 -5.01 4.37 0.21
C GLU A 110 -3.60 4.16 0.78
N LEU A 111 -2.91 3.10 0.34
CA LEU A 111 -1.52 2.84 0.68
C LEU A 111 -0.63 3.00 -0.54
N SER A 112 0.58 3.51 -0.37
CA SER A 112 1.62 3.49 -1.40
C SER A 112 2.52 2.27 -1.19
N PHE A 113 2.80 1.54 -2.27
CA PHE A 113 3.75 0.42 -2.28
C PHE A 113 4.91 0.74 -3.23
N PHE A 114 6.13 0.76 -2.70
CA PHE A 114 7.30 1.31 -3.38
C PHE A 114 8.62 0.71 -2.87
N ASN A 115 9.72 1.11 -3.51
CA ASN A 115 11.08 0.79 -3.10
C ASN A 115 11.60 1.81 -2.08
N ARG A 116 12.06 1.36 -0.91
CA ARG A 116 12.53 2.27 0.17
C ARG A 116 13.66 3.17 -0.27
N ASP A 117 14.71 2.59 -0.84
CA ASP A 117 15.93 3.31 -1.20
C ASP A 117 15.65 4.43 -2.21
N ALA A 118 14.78 4.16 -3.19
CA ALA A 118 14.34 5.14 -4.18
C ALA A 118 13.51 6.29 -3.57
N TYR A 119 12.74 6.01 -2.50
CA TYR A 119 12.03 7.05 -1.75
C TYR A 119 13.00 7.92 -0.96
N ASP A 120 13.94 7.32 -0.23
CA ASP A 120 14.90 8.05 0.58
C ASP A 120 15.75 8.98 -0.30
N GLN A 121 16.21 8.51 -1.47
CA GLN A 121 16.89 9.34 -2.47
C GLN A 121 16.01 10.50 -2.99
N TYR A 122 14.73 10.26 -3.22
CA TYR A 122 13.78 11.28 -3.66
C TYR A 122 13.51 12.36 -2.59
N VAL A 123 13.55 11.99 -1.31
CA VAL A 123 13.41 12.94 -0.20
C VAL A 123 14.68 13.78 -0.02
N GLU A 124 15.85 13.17 -0.19
CA GLU A 124 17.14 13.84 -0.05
C GLU A 124 17.48 14.78 -1.22
N ASP A 125 16.93 14.56 -2.43
CA ASP A 125 17.25 15.39 -3.60
C ASP A 125 16.49 16.74 -3.60
N PRO A 126 17.19 17.88 -3.42
CA PRO A 126 16.55 19.21 -3.44
C PRO A 126 16.08 19.65 -4.83
N LYS A 127 16.43 18.94 -5.92
CA LYS A 127 16.09 19.33 -7.30
C LYS A 127 14.73 18.81 -7.79
N ILE A 128 14.11 17.88 -7.07
CA ILE A 128 12.80 17.30 -7.43
C ILE A 128 11.65 17.95 -6.63
N LEU A 129 11.93 19.07 -5.94
CA LEU A 129 10.96 19.95 -5.27
C LEU A 129 10.31 20.91 -6.26
#